data_AF-A0A9P9HM87-F1
#
_entry.id   AF-A0A9P9HM87-F1
#
_cell.length_a   1.000
_cell.length_b   1.000
_cell.length_c   1.000
_cell.angle_alpha   90.00
_cell.angle_beta   90.00
_cell.angle_gamma   90.00
#
_symmetry.space_group_name_H-M   'P 1'
#
loop_
_entity.id
_entity.type
_entity.pdbx_description
1 polymer ?
#
loop_
_entity_poly.entity_id
_entity_poly.type
_entity_poly.pdbx_seq_one_letter_code
_entity_poly.pdbx_strand_id
1 'polypeptide(L)'
;MPRRIKAALEEHLEATGHFDRLHEYMFFDDTTSTGSEQTRHDSASGEELVRRALCIAARSSDCSRMLSDESAWNNLVHSPLLDMLVYDMRDGLGQDILEFLSCTTTNIDSAYQRFPDAASRVDYVLQLLPERDPTTNRSHEALAPDMAPCFN
;
A
#
# COMPACT_ATOMS: atom_id res chain seq x y z
N MET A 1 -10.92 -2.68 2.90
CA MET A 1 -11.65 -3.85 2.38
C MET A 1 -13.15 -3.67 2.64
N PRO A 2 -14.04 -4.11 1.73
CA PRO A 2 -15.49 -4.06 1.97
C PRO A 2 -15.89 -4.72 3.29
N ARG A 3 -16.70 -4.07 4.15
CA ARG A 3 -17.16 -4.67 5.41
C ARG A 3 -17.92 -5.98 5.19
N ARG A 4 -18.59 -6.16 4.04
CA ARG A 4 -19.31 -7.39 3.71
C ARG A 4 -18.43 -8.65 3.62
N ILE A 5 -17.14 -8.49 3.31
CA ILE A 5 -16.22 -9.64 3.18
C ILE A 5 -15.51 -10.01 4.48
N LYS A 6 -15.67 -9.19 5.54
CA LYS A 6 -15.01 -9.38 6.82
C LYS A 6 -15.27 -10.76 7.42
N ALA A 7 -16.54 -11.15 7.53
CA ALA A 7 -16.92 -12.41 8.17
C ALA A 7 -16.36 -13.64 7.43
N ALA A 8 -16.40 -13.63 6.09
CA ALA A 8 -15.85 -14.71 5.27
C ALA A 8 -14.31 -14.79 5.37
N LEU A 9 -13.64 -13.64 5.48
CA LEU A 9 -12.20 -13.59 5.70
C LEU A 9 -11.83 -14.09 7.10
N GLU A 10 -12.54 -13.67 8.15
CA GLU A 10 -12.32 -14.16 9.52
C GLU A 10 -12.48 -15.68 9.60
N GLU A 11 -13.53 -16.24 9.00
CA GLU A 11 -13.75 -17.71 8.93
C GLU A 11 -12.61 -18.43 8.19
N HIS A 12 -12.14 -17.86 7.08
CA HIS A 12 -11.03 -18.43 6.31
C HIS A 12 -9.69 -18.36 7.04
N LEU A 13 -9.42 -17.26 7.76
CA LEU A 13 -8.21 -17.10 8.56
C LEU A 13 -8.19 -18.03 9.77
N GLU A 14 -9.33 -18.23 10.44
CA GLU A 14 -9.45 -19.22 11.52
C GLU A 14 -9.14 -20.64 11.03
N ALA A 15 -9.55 -20.97 9.81
CA ALA A 15 -9.28 -22.27 9.20
C ALA A 15 -7.82 -22.48 8.76
N THR A 16 -7.09 -21.41 8.43
CA THR A 16 -5.74 -21.48 7.83
C THR A 16 -4.60 -21.13 8.79
N GLY A 17 -4.89 -20.50 9.92
CA GLY A 17 -3.96 -20.30 11.04
C GLY A 17 -2.71 -19.46 10.73
N HIS A 18 -2.71 -18.69 9.64
CA HIS A 18 -1.49 -18.11 9.05
C HIS A 18 -1.41 -16.57 9.04
N PHE A 19 -2.31 -15.84 9.71
CA PHE A 19 -2.23 -14.38 9.78
C PHE A 19 -2.62 -13.80 11.14
N ASP A 20 -1.95 -12.69 11.49
CA ASP A 20 -2.29 -11.83 12.63
C ASP A 20 -3.71 -11.26 12.49
N ARG A 21 -4.36 -11.02 13.64
CA ARG A 21 -5.77 -10.63 13.78
C ARG A 21 -6.19 -9.55 12.78
N LEU A 22 -7.33 -9.77 12.13
CA LEU A 22 -8.00 -8.74 11.34
C LEU A 22 -8.48 -7.61 12.26
N HIS A 23 -8.04 -6.38 11.98
CA HIS A 23 -8.41 -5.18 12.70
C HIS A 23 -9.57 -4.45 12.01
N GLU A 24 -10.44 -3.83 12.81
CA GLU A 24 -11.65 -3.19 12.32
C GLU A 24 -11.38 -2.04 11.33
N TYR A 25 -10.27 -1.32 11.52
CA TYR A 25 -9.85 -0.25 10.61
C TYR A 25 -9.45 -0.73 9.20
N MET A 26 -9.26 -2.05 8.99
CA MET A 26 -8.99 -2.60 7.66
C MET A 26 -10.25 -2.73 6.80
N PHE A 27 -11.44 -2.46 7.38
CA PHE A 27 -12.73 -2.57 6.70
C PHE A 27 -13.45 -1.22 6.58
N PHE A 28 -14.03 -0.93 5.41
CA PHE A 28 -14.85 0.26 5.16
C PHE A 28 -16.32 -0.13 5.00
N ASP A 29 -17.23 0.81 5.29
CA ASP A 29 -18.67 0.57 5.23
C ASP A 29 -19.20 0.62 3.80
N ASP A 30 -19.79 -0.49 3.34
CA ASP A 30 -20.26 -0.64 1.96
C ASP A 30 -21.58 0.10 1.70
N THR A 31 -22.29 0.50 2.75
CA THR A 31 -23.65 1.06 2.67
C THR A 31 -23.69 2.58 2.62
N THR A 32 -22.57 3.28 2.73
CA THR A 32 -22.51 4.75 2.66
C THR A 32 -22.42 5.29 1.23
N SER A 33 -22.32 4.42 0.22
CA SER A 33 -22.19 4.78 -1.19
C SER A 33 -23.53 5.11 -1.90
N THR A 34 -24.45 5.79 -1.21
CA THR A 34 -25.69 6.31 -1.84
C THR A 34 -25.86 7.82 -1.72
N GLY A 35 -24.83 8.56 -1.30
CA GLY A 35 -24.95 10.01 -1.11
C GLY A 35 -23.65 10.78 -1.23
N SER A 36 -23.03 10.79 -2.41
CA SER A 36 -22.29 11.94 -2.98
C SER A 36 -21.58 11.49 -4.26
N GLU A 37 -22.26 11.57 -5.40
CA GLU A 37 -21.65 11.37 -6.72
C GLU A 37 -20.75 12.56 -7.15
N GLN A 38 -20.41 13.50 -6.25
CA GLN A 38 -19.82 14.79 -6.64
C GLN A 38 -18.32 14.96 -6.34
N THR A 39 -17.61 13.90 -5.96
CA THR A 39 -16.14 13.92 -5.91
C THR A 39 -15.58 12.61 -6.45
N ARG A 40 -15.83 12.34 -7.73
CA ARG A 40 -15.10 11.32 -8.50
C ARG A 40 -13.66 11.80 -8.67
N HIS A 41 -12.83 11.58 -7.66
CA HIS A 41 -11.39 11.71 -7.78
C HIS A 41 -10.83 10.39 -8.34
N ASP A 42 -10.30 10.45 -9.57
CA ASP A 42 -9.21 9.68 -10.21
C ASP A 42 -8.93 8.20 -9.83
N SER A 43 -9.84 7.46 -9.20
CA SER A 43 -9.69 6.02 -9.01
C SER A 43 -9.99 5.25 -10.28
N ALA A 44 -9.19 4.21 -10.53
CA ALA A 44 -9.47 3.29 -11.63
C ALA A 44 -10.77 2.53 -11.35
N SER A 45 -11.55 2.26 -12.39
CA SER A 45 -12.74 1.42 -12.24
C SER A 45 -12.33 0.02 -11.74
N GLY A 46 -13.23 -0.66 -11.01
CA GLY A 46 -12.95 -2.01 -10.52
C GLY A 46 -12.56 -3.00 -11.64
N GLU A 47 -13.14 -2.85 -12.84
CA GLU A 47 -12.77 -3.65 -14.01
C GLU A 47 -11.33 -3.38 -14.47
N GLU A 48 -10.91 -2.11 -14.48
CA GLU A 48 -9.53 -1.73 -14.82
C GLU A 48 -8.52 -2.24 -13.79
N LEU A 49 -8.86 -2.19 -12.50
CA LEU A 49 -8.04 -2.76 -11.43
C LEU A 49 -7.83 -4.27 -11.63
N VAL A 50 -8.91 -5.02 -11.90
CA VAL A 50 -8.84 -6.46 -12.18
C VAL A 50 -7.99 -6.73 -13.42
N ARG A 51 -8.19 -5.97 -14.50
CA ARG A 51 -7.40 -6.11 -15.74
C ARG A 51 -5.90 -5.90 -15.49
N ARG A 52 -5.54 -4.86 -14.72
CA ARG A 52 -4.15 -4.58 -14.34
C ARG A 52 -3.58 -5.69 -13.45
N ALA A 53 -4.35 -6.19 -12.48
CA ALA A 53 -3.92 -7.26 -11.58
C ALA A 53 -3.62 -8.54 -12.35
N LEU A 54 -4.48 -8.90 -13.31
CA LEU A 54 -4.23 -10.03 -14.21
C LEU A 54 -2.97 -9.84 -15.06
N CYS A 55 -2.71 -8.62 -15.55
CA CYS A 55 -1.50 -8.31 -16.31
C CYS A 55 -0.23 -8.47 -15.45
N ILE A 56 -0.26 -8.02 -14.20
CA ILE A 56 0.83 -8.18 -13.23
C ILE A 56 1.05 -9.67 -12.93
N ALA A 57 -0.01 -10.45 -12.73
CA ALA A 57 0.09 -11.88 -12.48
C ALA A 57 0.71 -12.64 -13.67
N ALA A 58 0.35 -12.27 -14.90
CA ALA A 58 0.97 -12.84 -16.10
C ALA A 58 2.47 -12.50 -16.18
N ARG A 59 2.84 -11.23 -15.92
CA ARG A 59 4.25 -10.81 -15.89
C ARG A 59 5.05 -11.50 -14.80
N SER A 60 4.46 -11.71 -13.62
CA SER A 60 5.08 -12.48 -12.54
C SER A 60 5.35 -13.93 -12.96
N SER A 61 4.41 -14.55 -13.67
CA SER A 61 4.59 -15.90 -14.22
C SER A 61 5.73 -15.95 -15.25
N ASP A 62 5.84 -14.91 -16.09
CA ASP A 62 6.92 -14.79 -17.08
C ASP A 62 8.28 -14.57 -16.40
N CYS A 63 8.37 -13.66 -15.42
CA CYS A 63 9.59 -13.41 -14.65
C CYS A 63 10.08 -14.67 -13.94
N SER A 64 9.17 -15.45 -13.34
CA SER A 64 9.50 -16.73 -12.71
C SER A 64 10.00 -17.75 -13.74
N ARG A 65 9.32 -17.90 -14.88
CA ARG A 65 9.71 -18.83 -15.95
C ARG A 65 11.06 -18.49 -16.56
N MET A 66 11.37 -17.20 -16.71
CA MET A 66 12.60 -16.72 -17.33
C MET A 66 13.78 -16.61 -16.34
N LEU A 67 13.57 -16.92 -15.06
CA LEU A 67 14.54 -16.69 -13.99
C LEU A 67 15.06 -15.25 -14.03
N SER A 68 14.14 -14.31 -14.23
CA SER A 68 14.46 -12.89 -14.34
C SER A 68 15.08 -12.37 -13.05
N ASP A 69 15.97 -11.40 -13.20
CA ASP A 69 16.67 -10.76 -12.10
C ASP A 69 15.73 -9.83 -11.31
N GLU A 70 16.20 -9.42 -10.13
CA GLU A 70 15.49 -8.53 -9.22
C GLU A 70 15.04 -7.24 -9.90
N SER A 71 15.86 -6.67 -10.79
CA SER A 71 15.51 -5.45 -11.51
C SER A 71 14.27 -5.62 -12.40
N ALA A 72 14.13 -6.78 -13.06
CA ALA A 72 12.96 -7.09 -13.85
C ALA A 72 11.72 -7.31 -12.98
N TRP A 73 11.86 -7.99 -11.84
CA TRP A 73 10.77 -8.16 -10.86
C TRP A 73 10.28 -6.82 -10.31
N ASN A 74 11.21 -5.95 -9.90
CA ASN A 74 10.92 -4.61 -9.43
C ASN A 74 10.13 -3.80 -10.47
N ASN A 75 10.57 -3.81 -11.74
CA ASN A 75 9.93 -2.99 -12.78
C ASN A 75 8.62 -3.56 -13.33
N LEU A 76 8.49 -4.89 -13.44
CA LEU A 76 7.36 -5.52 -14.12
C LEU A 76 6.23 -5.96 -13.19
N VAL A 77 6.57 -6.18 -11.91
CA VAL A 77 5.65 -6.76 -10.93
C VAL A 77 5.49 -5.84 -9.72
N HIS A 78 6.57 -5.48 -9.02
CA HIS A 78 6.47 -4.79 -7.73
C HIS A 78 6.08 -3.32 -7.87
N SER A 79 6.75 -2.54 -8.72
CA SER A 79 6.37 -1.13 -8.95
C SER A 79 4.93 -1.01 -9.47
N PRO A 80 4.48 -1.78 -10.48
CA PRO A 80 3.09 -1.70 -10.93
C PRO A 80 2.06 -2.11 -9.87
N LEU A 81 2.42 -3.02 -8.96
CA LEU A 81 1.56 -3.41 -7.85
C LEU A 81 1.46 -2.28 -6.80
N LEU A 82 2.58 -1.62 -6.50
CA LEU A 82 2.61 -0.46 -5.62
C LEU A 82 1.89 0.74 -6.24
N ASP A 83 2.02 0.97 -7.55
CA ASP A 83 1.25 2.01 -8.25
C ASP A 83 -0.26 1.77 -8.13
N MET A 84 -0.69 0.51 -8.30
CA MET A 84 -2.09 0.16 -8.11
C MET A 84 -2.56 0.43 -6.69
N LEU A 85 -1.74 0.07 -5.69
CA LEU A 85 -2.04 0.29 -4.29
C LEU A 85 -2.12 1.77 -3.92
N VAL A 86 -1.14 2.55 -4.36
CA VAL A 86 -0.95 3.92 -3.90
C VAL A 86 -1.79 4.91 -4.70
N TYR A 87 -2.04 4.66 -6.00
CA TYR A 87 -2.69 5.62 -6.88
C TYR A 87 -4.03 5.13 -7.44
N ASP A 88 -4.14 3.88 -7.89
CA ASP A 88 -5.35 3.43 -8.61
C ASP A 88 -6.50 3.04 -7.67
N MET A 89 -6.19 2.51 -6.49
CA MET A 89 -7.17 2.05 -5.49
C MET A 89 -7.64 3.17 -4.55
N ARG A 90 -7.46 4.45 -4.93
CA ARG A 90 -7.82 5.59 -4.09
C ARG A 90 -9.34 5.76 -3.94
N ASP A 91 -9.95 5.11 -2.95
CA ASP A 91 -11.40 5.05 -2.75
C ASP A 91 -11.93 5.95 -1.60
N GLY A 92 -11.06 6.70 -0.91
CA GLY A 92 -11.45 7.48 0.28
C GLY A 92 -10.69 8.80 0.51
N LEU A 93 -11.21 9.59 1.46
CA LEU A 93 -10.59 10.84 1.91
C LEU A 93 -9.26 10.56 2.63
N GLY A 94 -8.23 11.36 2.33
CA GLY A 94 -6.92 11.26 2.98
C GLY A 94 -6.02 10.14 2.43
N GLN A 95 -6.32 9.58 1.26
CA GLN A 95 -5.48 8.54 0.64
C GLN A 95 -4.29 9.08 -0.18
N ASP A 96 -4.12 10.40 -0.21
CA ASP A 96 -2.95 11.09 -0.80
C ASP A 96 -1.77 11.23 0.17
N ILE A 97 -1.91 10.69 1.39
CA ILE A 97 -0.89 10.71 2.43
C ILE A 97 0.22 9.71 2.19
N LEU A 98 0.04 8.74 1.30
CA LEU A 98 1.04 7.70 1.05
C LEU A 98 1.66 7.93 -0.33
N GLU A 99 2.98 7.99 -0.36
CA GLU A 99 3.79 7.92 -1.58
C GLU A 99 4.79 6.78 -1.46
N PHE A 100 5.33 6.34 -2.59
CA PHE A 100 6.43 5.41 -2.59
C PHE A 100 7.49 5.79 -3.61
N LEU A 101 8.73 5.42 -3.32
CA LEU A 101 9.90 5.68 -4.15
C LEU A 101 10.70 4.39 -4.28
N SER A 102 11.17 4.06 -5.48
CA SER A 102 12.16 3.00 -5.65
C SER A 102 13.51 3.47 -5.15
N CYS A 103 14.19 2.63 -4.39
CA CYS A 103 15.46 2.94 -3.76
C CYS A 103 16.26 1.66 -3.59
N THR A 104 17.13 1.34 -4.55
CA THR A 104 17.95 0.11 -4.56
C THR A 104 19.39 0.34 -4.08
N THR A 105 19.71 1.57 -3.69
CA THR A 105 21.06 2.01 -3.32
C THR A 105 21.30 2.06 -1.81
N THR A 106 20.23 2.06 -1.01
CA THR A 106 20.30 2.15 0.45
C THR A 106 20.40 0.77 1.07
N ASN A 107 21.41 0.57 1.92
CA ASN A 107 21.53 -0.63 2.73
C ASN A 107 20.64 -0.52 3.96
N ILE A 108 20.07 -1.65 4.38
CA ILE A 108 19.34 -1.71 5.64
C ILE A 108 20.36 -1.67 6.78
N ASP A 109 20.19 -0.73 7.71
CA ASP A 109 20.98 -0.69 8.93
C ASP A 109 20.86 -2.01 9.69
N SER A 110 22.00 -2.56 10.07
CA SER A 110 22.16 -3.77 10.87
C SER A 110 21.24 -3.86 12.09
N ALA A 111 20.88 -2.73 12.71
CA ALA A 111 19.95 -2.69 13.84
C ALA A 111 18.52 -3.12 13.47
N TYR A 112 18.13 -2.97 12.20
CA TYR A 112 16.81 -3.30 11.67
C TYR A 112 16.81 -4.54 10.76
N GLN A 113 17.96 -5.21 10.61
CA GLN A 113 18.06 -6.44 9.84
C GLN A 113 17.35 -7.58 10.58
N ARG A 114 16.28 -8.09 9.97
CA ARG A 114 15.55 -9.26 10.48
C ARG A 114 16.28 -10.57 10.19
N PHE A 115 17.11 -10.60 9.16
CA PHE A 115 17.86 -11.77 8.70
C PHE A 115 19.34 -11.44 8.63
N PRO A 116 20.24 -12.40 8.97
CA PRO A 116 21.68 -12.18 9.04
C PRO A 116 22.37 -12.10 7.66
N ASP A 117 21.66 -11.68 6.62
CA ASP A 117 22.22 -11.51 5.28
C ASP A 117 22.90 -10.15 5.16
N ALA A 118 24.22 -10.19 4.96
CA ALA A 118 25.10 -9.02 4.90
C ALA A 118 24.85 -8.06 3.72
N ALA A 119 23.89 -8.37 2.85
CA ALA A 119 23.56 -7.61 1.65
C ALA A 119 22.08 -7.25 1.53
N SER A 120 21.35 -7.13 2.66
CA SER A 120 19.96 -6.70 2.63
C SER A 120 19.87 -5.22 2.23
N ARG A 121 19.29 -4.96 1.07
CA ARG A 121 19.06 -3.62 0.51
C ARG A 121 17.58 -3.29 0.59
N VAL A 122 17.30 -1.99 0.62
CA VAL A 122 15.95 -1.50 0.39
C VAL A 122 15.65 -1.65 -1.11
N ASP A 123 14.40 -1.96 -1.45
CA ASP A 123 13.89 -1.86 -2.83
C ASP A 123 12.97 -0.64 -2.99
N TYR A 124 12.15 -0.40 -1.97
CA TYR A 124 11.15 0.66 -1.95
C TYR A 124 11.08 1.33 -0.59
N VAL A 125 10.83 2.64 -0.61
CA VAL A 125 10.53 3.44 0.58
C VAL A 125 9.08 3.90 0.47
N LEU A 126 8.30 3.65 1.52
CA LEU A 126 6.94 4.16 1.67
C LEU A 126 7.01 5.40 2.55
N GLN A 127 6.57 6.54 2.03
CA GLN A 127 6.56 7.82 2.73
C GLN A 127 5.13 8.21 3.09
N LEU A 128 4.91 8.44 4.38
CA LEU A 128 3.68 9.06 4.87
C LEU A 128 3.86 10.58 4.88
N LEU A 129 2.88 11.31 4.37
CA LEU A 129 2.83 12.75 4.20
C LEU A 129 1.65 13.33 5.00
N PRO A 130 1.82 13.55 6.32
CA PRO A 130 0.75 14.01 7.20
C PRO A 130 0.16 15.36 6.80
N GLU A 131 0.92 16.21 6.11
CA GLU A 131 0.46 17.51 5.61
C GLU A 131 -0.68 17.38 4.59
N ARG A 132 -0.80 16.22 3.92
CA ARG A 132 -1.84 15.94 2.94
C ARG A 132 -3.09 15.32 3.57
N ASP A 133 -3.09 15.14 4.90
CA ASP A 133 -4.25 14.63 5.62
C ASP A 133 -5.24 15.78 5.91
N PRO A 134 -6.46 15.75 5.35
CA PRO A 134 -7.47 16.79 5.58
C PRO A 134 -7.93 16.85 7.05
N THR A 135 -7.67 15.82 7.86
CA THR A 135 -8.01 15.78 9.29
C THR A 135 -6.91 16.38 10.17
N THR A 136 -5.65 16.35 9.72
CA THR A 136 -4.50 16.95 10.43
C THR A 136 -4.60 18.47 10.48
N ASN A 137 -5.16 19.10 9.43
CA ASN A 137 -5.41 20.56 9.41
C ASN A 137 -6.43 21.05 10.43
N ARG A 138 -7.26 20.18 11.03
CA ARG A 138 -8.11 20.56 12.17
C ARG A 138 -7.36 20.58 13.51
N SER A 139 -6.17 19.98 13.55
CA SER A 139 -5.37 19.78 14.75
C SER A 139 -4.14 20.71 14.80
N HIS A 140 -3.72 21.25 13.65
CA HIS A 140 -2.50 22.05 13.53
C HIS A 140 -2.61 23.49 14.04
N GLU A 141 -3.80 23.97 14.43
CA GLU A 141 -3.91 25.20 15.24
C GLU A 141 -3.51 24.99 16.72
N ALA A 142 -3.24 23.75 17.15
CA ALA A 142 -2.96 23.43 18.56
C ALA A 142 -1.56 22.85 18.86
N LEU A 143 -0.71 22.57 17.86
CA LEU A 143 0.62 21.99 18.11
C LEU A 143 1.73 22.76 17.38
N ALA A 144 2.66 23.26 18.20
CA ALA A 144 3.73 24.20 17.90
C ALA A 144 4.71 23.74 16.80
N PRO A 145 5.43 24.68 16.14
CA PRO A 145 6.31 24.38 15.02
C PRO A 145 7.72 24.07 15.55
N ASP A 146 8.05 22.82 15.91
CA ASP A 146 9.46 22.49 16.17
C ASP A 146 9.85 21.00 16.23
N MET A 147 9.25 20.12 15.42
CA MET A 147 9.82 18.78 15.23
C MET A 147 9.77 18.36 13.77
N ALA A 148 10.77 18.82 13.01
CA ALA A 148 11.22 18.05 11.85
C ALA A 148 11.85 16.74 12.36
N PRO A 149 11.41 15.55 11.92
CA PRO A 149 12.15 14.33 12.20
C PRO A 149 13.42 14.33 11.37
N CYS A 150 14.54 14.67 12.01
CA CYS A 150 15.87 14.40 11.50
C CYS A 150 16.10 12.88 11.57
N PHE A 151 16.15 12.24 10.41
CA PHE A 151 16.77 10.93 10.27
C PHE A 151 18.29 11.14 10.40
N ASN A 152 18.88 10.66 11.50
CA ASN A 152 20.31 10.38 11.61
C ASN A 152 20.55 8.90 11.30
#